data_AF-A0A852HJW9-F1
#
_entry.id   AF-A0A852HJW9-F1
#
_cell.length_a   1.000
_cell.length_b   1.000
_cell.length_c   1.000
_cell.angle_alpha   90.00
_cell.angle_beta   90.00
_cell.angle_gamma   90.00
#
_symmetry.space_group_name_H-M   'P 1'
#
loop_
_entity.id
_entity.type
_entity.pdbx_description
1 polymer ?
#
loop_
_entity_poly.entity_id
_entity_poly.type
_entity_poly.pdbx_seq_one_letter_code
_entity_poly.pdbx_strand_id
1 'polypeptide(L)'
;QRVLEAEEQVLVMYHRYWEEYSKGADYMDCLYRYLNTQFIKKNKLTEADLQYGYGGVDMNEPLMEIGELALDMWRKLMIEPLQAILIRMLLREIKNDRCGEDPNQKVIHGVINSFVHVEQYKKKFPLKFYQEIFECPFLNETGEYYKQEASNLLQESNCSQYMEKVLGRLKDEEMRCRKYLHPSSYGKVTHECQQRMVADHLQFLHAECHNIIRQEKRSDMANMYTLLRAVSSGLPHMIQELQNHIHDEGLRATSNLSQENMPTQFVESVLEVHSKFVQLINTVLNGDQHFMSALDKALTSVVNYREPKSICKAPELLAKYCDNLLKKSAKGMTENEVEDKLTSFITVFKYIDDKDVFQKFYARMLAKRLIHGLSMSMDSEEAMINKLK
;
A
#
# COMPACT_ATOMS: atom_id res chain seq x y z
N GLN A 1 16.17 10.95 -40.83
CA GLN A 1 16.36 9.48 -40.91
C GLN A 1 17.82 9.07 -40.73
N ARG A 2 18.77 9.44 -41.59
CA ARG A 2 20.19 9.02 -41.44
C ARG A 2 20.91 9.46 -40.14
N VAL A 3 20.53 10.59 -39.53
CA VAL A 3 21.09 11.05 -38.24
C VAL A 3 20.53 10.24 -37.06
N LEU A 4 19.26 9.81 -37.13
CA LEU A 4 18.62 9.00 -36.11
C LEU A 4 19.17 7.55 -36.09
N GLU A 5 19.46 6.99 -37.27
CA GLU A 5 20.12 5.69 -37.42
C GLU A 5 21.56 5.70 -36.86
N ALA A 6 22.28 6.82 -37.02
CA ALA A 6 23.60 6.99 -36.44
C ALA A 6 23.54 7.13 -34.91
N GLU A 7 22.51 7.80 -34.37
CA GLU A 7 22.28 7.93 -32.93
C GLU A 7 21.93 6.57 -32.30
N GLU A 8 20.98 5.79 -32.84
CA GLU A 8 20.59 4.46 -32.30
C GLU A 8 21.77 3.48 -32.21
N GLN A 9 22.71 3.58 -33.14
CA GLN A 9 23.95 2.82 -33.10
C GLN A 9 24.87 3.24 -31.94
N VAL A 10 24.78 4.48 -31.42
CA VAL A 10 25.62 4.95 -30.31
C VAL A 10 25.40 4.12 -29.05
N LEU A 11 24.15 3.80 -28.67
CA LEU A 11 23.88 3.00 -27.48
C LEU A 11 24.45 1.58 -27.62
N VAL A 12 24.25 0.95 -28.78
CA VAL A 12 24.73 -0.40 -29.06
C VAL A 12 26.25 -0.45 -29.10
N MET A 13 26.88 0.52 -29.77
CA MET A 13 28.34 0.64 -29.83
C MET A 13 28.93 0.93 -28.46
N TYR A 14 28.34 1.85 -27.70
CA TYR A 14 28.76 2.16 -26.33
C TYR A 14 28.68 0.90 -25.45
N HIS A 15 27.57 0.18 -25.49
CA HIS A 15 27.40 -1.05 -24.72
C HIS A 15 28.45 -2.11 -25.09
N ARG A 16 28.73 -2.31 -26.38
CA ARG A 16 29.78 -3.24 -26.82
C ARG A 16 31.16 -2.84 -26.30
N TYR A 17 31.53 -1.56 -26.45
CA TYR A 17 32.82 -1.07 -25.98
C TYR A 17 32.93 -1.16 -24.45
N TRP A 18 31.85 -0.88 -23.71
CA TRP A 18 31.82 -1.06 -22.27
C TRP A 18 32.00 -2.53 -21.87
N GLU A 19 31.31 -3.47 -22.53
CA GLU A 19 31.41 -4.90 -22.24
C GLU A 19 32.83 -5.45 -22.48
N GLU A 20 33.50 -5.00 -23.54
CA GLU A 20 34.89 -5.36 -23.83
C GLU A 20 35.87 -4.69 -22.85
N TYR A 21 35.68 -3.40 -22.58
CA TYR A 21 36.55 -2.63 -21.70
C TYR A 21 36.47 -3.09 -20.25
N SER A 22 35.28 -3.33 -19.71
CA SER A 22 35.12 -3.75 -18.32
C SER A 22 35.77 -5.12 -18.07
N LYS A 23 35.59 -6.08 -18.99
CA LYS A 23 36.26 -7.39 -18.92
C LYS A 23 37.78 -7.24 -19.04
N GLY A 24 38.25 -6.40 -19.98
CA GLY A 24 39.67 -6.11 -20.14
C GLY A 24 40.29 -5.51 -18.88
N ALA A 25 39.60 -4.56 -18.25
CA ALA A 25 40.00 -3.92 -17.01
C ALA A 25 40.08 -4.94 -15.85
N ASP A 26 39.09 -5.83 -15.72
CA ASP A 26 39.11 -6.90 -14.71
C ASP A 26 40.29 -7.86 -14.89
N TYR A 27 40.58 -8.26 -16.13
CA TYR A 27 41.75 -9.09 -16.43
C TYR A 27 43.06 -8.37 -16.10
N MET A 28 43.18 -7.10 -16.46
CA MET A 28 44.34 -6.28 -16.11
C MET A 28 44.50 -6.16 -14.59
N ASP A 29 43.42 -5.89 -13.87
CA ASP A 29 43.46 -5.79 -12.41
C ASP A 29 43.88 -7.11 -11.75
N CYS A 30 43.44 -8.25 -12.30
CA CYS A 30 43.90 -9.57 -11.87
C CYS A 30 45.39 -9.79 -12.15
N LEU A 31 45.88 -9.43 -13.34
CA LEU A 31 47.29 -9.58 -13.73
C LEU A 31 48.21 -8.72 -12.85
N TYR A 32 47.77 -7.50 -12.55
CA TYR A 32 48.54 -6.55 -11.75
C TYR A 32 48.21 -6.57 -10.26
N ARG A 33 47.51 -7.61 -9.77
CA ARG A 33 47.16 -7.74 -8.34
C ARG A 33 48.37 -7.67 -7.40
N TYR A 34 49.51 -8.19 -7.83
CA TYR A 34 50.76 -8.08 -7.08
C TYR A 34 51.22 -6.62 -6.94
N LEU A 35 51.15 -5.84 -8.03
CA LEU A 35 51.47 -4.42 -8.03
C LEU A 35 50.47 -3.62 -7.16
N ASN A 36 49.17 -3.90 -7.29
CA ASN A 36 48.13 -3.28 -6.46
C ASN A 36 48.41 -3.52 -4.96
N THR A 37 48.81 -4.75 -4.58
CA THR A 37 49.02 -5.11 -3.18
C THR A 37 50.35 -4.59 -2.62
N GLN A 38 51.43 -4.65 -3.41
CA GLN A 38 52.77 -4.36 -2.91
C GLN A 38 53.18 -2.91 -3.06
N PHE A 39 52.69 -2.21 -4.09
CA PHE A 39 53.04 -0.82 -4.35
C PHE A 39 51.89 0.12 -3.97
N ILE A 40 50.70 -0.11 -4.53
CA ILE A 40 49.58 0.82 -4.37
C ILE A 40 49.06 0.80 -2.93
N LYS A 41 48.75 -0.35 -2.34
CA LYS A 41 48.28 -0.42 -0.94
C LYS A 41 49.29 0.07 0.11
N LYS A 42 50.59 0.02 -0.20
CA LYS A 42 51.64 0.51 0.70
C LYS A 42 51.90 2.01 0.58
N ASN A 43 51.66 2.58 -0.61
CA ASN A 43 51.94 3.99 -0.91
C ASN A 43 50.68 4.87 -1.00
N LYS A 44 49.48 4.26 -1.06
CA LYS A 44 48.20 4.98 -1.04
C LYS A 44 48.01 5.59 0.35
N LEU A 45 48.13 6.91 0.42
CA LEU A 45 47.80 7.70 1.59
C LEU A 45 46.35 7.39 2.01
N THR A 46 46.12 7.15 3.30
CA THR A 46 44.75 6.95 3.79
C THR A 46 43.98 8.29 3.72
N GLU A 47 42.64 8.22 3.71
CA GLU A 47 41.81 9.44 3.78
C GLU A 47 42.16 10.29 5.02
N ALA A 48 42.62 9.66 6.11
CA ALA A 48 43.12 10.36 7.30
C ALA A 48 44.44 11.10 7.04
N ASP A 49 45.39 10.51 6.31
CA ASP A 49 46.68 11.15 6.00
C ASP A 49 46.52 12.39 5.10
N LEU A 50 45.55 12.34 4.19
CA LEU A 50 45.16 13.46 3.32
C LEU A 50 44.43 14.57 4.10
N GLN A 51 43.63 14.21 5.11
CA GLN A 51 42.85 15.16 5.91
C GLN A 51 43.69 15.86 7.00
N TYR A 52 44.74 15.22 7.51
CA TYR A 52 45.64 15.77 8.53
C TYR A 52 46.98 16.30 7.99
N GLY A 53 47.16 16.34 6.66
CA GLY A 53 48.29 17.03 6.01
C GLY A 53 49.65 16.37 6.18
N TYR A 54 49.69 15.06 6.47
CA TYR A 54 50.95 14.32 6.68
C TYR A 54 51.61 13.80 5.39
N GLY A 55 51.00 14.02 4.22
CA GLY A 55 51.55 13.66 2.91
C GLY A 55 52.35 14.80 2.27
N GLY A 56 53.67 14.79 2.42
CA GLY A 56 54.55 15.58 1.54
C GLY A 56 54.62 14.95 0.14
N VAL A 57 54.78 15.82 -0.86
CA VAL A 57 55.06 15.57 -2.29
C VAL A 57 53.85 15.62 -3.22
N ASP A 58 53.96 16.53 -4.19
CA ASP A 58 53.21 16.66 -5.44
C ASP A 58 52.89 15.31 -6.09
N MET A 59 51.70 14.77 -5.80
CA MET A 59 51.06 13.75 -6.64
C MET A 59 49.75 14.36 -7.13
N ASN A 60 49.81 15.00 -8.30
CA ASN A 60 48.64 15.60 -8.96
C ASN A 60 47.54 14.58 -9.31
N GLU A 61 47.81 13.27 -9.16
CA GLU A 61 46.83 12.21 -9.35
C GLU A 61 46.81 11.26 -8.13
N PRO A 62 45.64 10.95 -7.57
CA PRO A 62 45.53 10.01 -6.47
C PRO A 62 46.03 8.63 -6.91
N LEU A 63 46.83 7.97 -6.06
CA LEU A 63 47.25 6.59 -6.29
C LEU A 63 46.03 5.67 -6.24
N MET A 64 45.66 5.13 -7.41
CA MET A 64 44.49 4.28 -7.61
C MET A 64 44.93 2.87 -8.00
N GLU A 65 44.14 1.86 -7.62
CA GLU A 65 44.33 0.51 -8.16
C GLU A 65 44.05 0.49 -9.67
N ILE A 66 44.62 -0.45 -10.41
CA ILE A 66 44.49 -0.47 -11.88
C ILE A 66 43.02 -0.59 -12.32
N GLY A 67 42.21 -1.39 -11.63
CA GLY A 67 40.76 -1.42 -11.86
C GLY A 67 40.07 -0.08 -11.56
N GLU A 68 40.45 0.59 -10.46
CA GLU A 68 39.90 1.91 -10.11
C GLU A 68 40.25 2.96 -11.19
N LEU A 69 41.50 2.95 -11.67
CA LEU A 69 41.98 3.86 -12.72
C LEU A 69 41.24 3.64 -14.03
N ALA A 70 41.04 2.38 -14.43
CA ALA A 70 40.29 2.06 -15.65
C ALA A 70 38.85 2.62 -15.60
N LEU A 71 38.17 2.49 -14.46
CA LEU A 71 36.83 3.05 -14.28
C LEU A 71 36.82 4.59 -14.30
N ASP A 72 37.80 5.25 -13.68
CA ASP A 72 37.92 6.72 -13.72
C ASP A 72 38.23 7.25 -15.13
N MET A 73 39.08 6.55 -15.89
CA MET A 73 39.36 6.87 -17.29
C MET A 73 38.11 6.71 -18.16
N TRP A 74 37.36 5.62 -17.98
CA TRP A 74 36.11 5.41 -18.72
C TRP A 74 35.08 6.50 -18.43
N ARG A 75 34.94 6.88 -17.16
CA ARG A 75 34.06 7.98 -16.74
C ARG A 75 34.40 9.29 -17.46
N LYS A 76 35.66 9.72 -17.44
CA LYS A 76 36.12 11.00 -18.02
C LYS A 76 36.12 11.02 -19.54
N LEU A 77 36.51 9.92 -20.20
CA LEU A 77 36.72 9.89 -21.65
C LEU A 77 35.49 9.45 -22.43
N MET A 78 34.65 8.59 -21.85
CA MET A 78 33.48 8.04 -22.55
C MET A 78 32.17 8.60 -22.01
N ILE A 79 31.95 8.60 -20.69
CA ILE A 79 30.64 8.97 -20.15
C ILE A 79 30.46 10.49 -20.14
N GLU A 80 31.37 11.26 -19.54
CA GLU A 80 31.21 12.72 -19.41
C GLU A 80 31.01 13.45 -20.77
N PRO A 81 31.70 13.08 -21.87
CA PRO A 81 31.48 13.71 -23.18
C PRO A 81 30.19 13.25 -23.87
N LEU A 82 29.77 12.00 -23.68
CA LEU A 82 28.62 11.41 -24.37
C LEU A 82 27.32 11.45 -23.54
N GLN A 83 27.38 11.84 -22.26
CA GLN A 83 26.27 11.74 -21.30
C GLN A 83 24.96 12.35 -21.83
N ALA A 84 25.00 13.54 -22.44
CA ALA A 84 23.80 14.22 -22.89
C ALA A 84 23.06 13.43 -24.00
N ILE A 85 23.83 12.81 -24.91
CA ILE A 85 23.28 11.99 -25.98
C ILE A 85 22.81 10.65 -25.40
N LEU A 86 23.63 9.99 -24.59
CA LEU A 86 23.31 8.69 -23.98
C LEU A 86 22.05 8.75 -23.13
N ILE A 87 21.91 9.75 -22.25
CA ILE A 87 20.73 9.91 -21.40
C ILE A 87 19.49 10.14 -22.26
N ARG A 88 19.53 11.11 -23.18
CA ARG A 88 18.39 11.43 -24.04
C ARG A 88 17.91 10.20 -24.82
N MET A 89 18.84 9.40 -25.31
CA MET A 89 18.54 8.17 -26.03
C MET A 89 17.97 7.09 -25.12
N LEU A 90 18.57 6.84 -23.96
CA LEU A 90 18.05 5.87 -22.98
C LEU A 90 16.63 6.22 -22.56
N LEU A 91 16.36 7.48 -22.27
CA LEU A 91 15.02 7.94 -21.88
C LEU A 91 14.02 7.76 -23.02
N ARG A 92 14.43 8.02 -24.27
CA ARG A 92 13.60 7.75 -25.46
C ARG A 92 13.28 6.27 -25.63
N GLU A 93 14.26 5.38 -25.52
CA GLU A 93 14.03 3.92 -25.62
C GLU A 93 13.10 3.42 -24.50
N ILE A 94 13.26 3.93 -23.29
CA ILE A 94 12.37 3.58 -22.17
C ILE A 94 10.96 4.12 -22.41
N LYS A 95 10.82 5.31 -22.99
CA LYS A 95 9.52 5.84 -23.42
C LYS A 95 8.88 4.98 -24.51
N ASN A 96 9.65 4.51 -25.49
CA ASN A 96 9.17 3.61 -26.53
C ASN A 96 8.71 2.26 -25.94
N ASP A 97 9.41 1.72 -24.94
CA ASP A 97 8.97 0.54 -24.17
C ASP A 97 7.61 0.80 -23.49
N ARG A 98 7.42 1.98 -22.90
CA ARG A 98 6.09 2.37 -22.34
C ARG A 98 4.99 2.40 -23.41
N CYS A 99 5.33 2.72 -24.65
CA CYS A 99 4.42 2.70 -25.80
C CYS A 99 4.23 1.29 -26.41
N GLY A 100 4.89 0.26 -25.88
CA GLY A 100 4.74 -1.13 -26.32
C GLY A 100 5.76 -1.61 -27.35
N GLU A 101 6.82 -0.83 -27.61
CA GLU A 101 7.98 -1.31 -28.38
C GLU A 101 8.84 -2.23 -27.50
N ASP A 102 9.53 -3.22 -28.09
CA ASP A 102 10.46 -4.10 -27.34
C ASP A 102 11.91 -3.72 -27.69
N PRO A 103 12.50 -2.74 -26.98
CA PRO A 103 13.86 -2.33 -27.25
C PRO A 103 14.87 -3.39 -26.77
N ASN A 104 16.14 -3.24 -27.17
CA ASN A 104 17.18 -4.17 -26.74
C ASN A 104 17.49 -4.01 -25.24
N GLN A 105 16.80 -4.80 -24.43
CA GLN A 105 16.84 -4.78 -22.96
C GLN A 105 18.26 -4.95 -22.42
N LYS A 106 19.09 -5.79 -23.08
CA LYS A 106 20.50 -6.00 -22.69
C LYS A 106 21.30 -4.71 -22.84
N VAL A 107 21.09 -3.96 -23.92
CA VAL A 107 21.81 -2.71 -24.19
C VAL A 107 21.41 -1.65 -23.16
N ILE A 108 20.12 -1.41 -22.95
CA ILE A 108 19.62 -0.42 -21.99
C ILE A 108 20.18 -0.72 -20.59
N HIS A 109 19.99 -1.95 -20.11
CA HIS A 109 20.47 -2.36 -18.79
C HIS A 109 22.00 -2.26 -18.69
N GLY A 110 22.72 -2.65 -19.73
CA GLY A 110 24.18 -2.60 -19.76
C GLY A 110 24.74 -1.19 -19.72
N VAL A 111 24.13 -0.23 -20.43
CA VAL A 111 24.52 1.19 -20.36
C VAL A 111 24.22 1.77 -18.99
N ILE A 112 23.04 1.49 -18.42
CA ILE A 112 22.67 1.98 -17.08
C ILE A 112 23.61 1.42 -16.01
N ASN A 113 23.91 0.12 -16.07
CA ASN A 113 24.87 -0.52 -15.16
C ASN A 113 26.27 0.08 -15.29
N SER A 114 26.67 0.53 -16.48
CA SER A 114 27.95 1.23 -16.66
C SER A 114 28.02 2.47 -15.77
N PHE A 115 26.94 3.27 -15.68
CA PHE A 115 26.89 4.47 -14.82
C PHE A 115 26.99 4.14 -13.32
N VAL A 116 26.53 2.96 -12.92
CA VAL A 116 26.65 2.47 -11.53
C VAL A 116 28.06 1.95 -11.26
N HIS A 117 28.61 1.15 -12.18
CA HIS A 117 29.89 0.46 -11.99
C HIS A 117 31.08 1.42 -11.96
N VAL A 118 31.04 2.52 -12.74
CA VAL A 118 32.15 3.48 -12.81
C VAL A 118 32.46 4.20 -11.50
N GLU A 119 31.57 4.22 -10.52
CA GLU A 119 31.85 4.76 -9.19
C GLU A 119 31.86 3.70 -8.08
N GLN A 120 31.78 2.41 -8.42
CA GLN A 120 31.70 1.33 -7.44
C GLN A 120 32.91 1.29 -6.50
N TYR A 121 34.09 1.74 -6.96
CA TYR A 121 35.29 1.79 -6.13
C TYR A 121 35.23 2.86 -5.02
N LYS A 122 34.32 3.84 -5.09
CA LYS A 122 34.18 4.90 -4.09
C LYS A 122 33.38 4.40 -2.88
N LYS A 123 34.00 4.36 -1.70
CA LYS A 123 33.37 3.85 -0.47
C LYS A 123 32.27 4.74 0.10
N LYS A 124 32.37 6.07 -0.04
CA LYS A 124 31.49 7.02 0.64
C LYS A 124 30.16 7.23 -0.08
N PHE A 125 30.15 7.23 -1.42
CA PHE A 125 28.96 7.44 -2.25
C PHE A 125 29.07 6.73 -3.61
N PRO A 126 28.96 5.39 -3.67
CA PRO A 126 29.17 4.62 -4.91
C PRO A 126 28.12 4.85 -5.99
N LEU A 127 27.00 5.49 -5.67
CA LEU A 127 25.87 5.70 -6.60
C LEU A 127 25.68 7.16 -7.02
N LYS A 128 26.51 8.09 -6.52
CA LYS A 128 26.26 9.54 -6.69
C LYS A 128 26.19 9.94 -8.16
N PHE A 129 27.13 9.46 -8.97
CA PHE A 129 27.15 9.75 -10.40
C PHE A 129 25.94 9.19 -11.14
N TYR A 130 25.53 7.95 -10.86
CA TYR A 130 24.28 7.39 -11.40
C TYR A 130 23.06 8.24 -11.01
N GLN A 131 23.00 8.69 -9.75
CA GLN A 131 21.89 9.50 -9.25
C GLN A 131 21.80 10.85 -9.97
N GLU A 132 22.93 11.55 -10.10
CA GLU A 132 22.99 12.89 -10.70
C GLU A 132 22.74 12.86 -12.21
N ILE A 133 23.35 11.91 -12.93
CA ILE A 133 23.38 11.91 -14.39
C ILE A 133 22.16 11.21 -14.98
N PHE A 134 21.69 10.12 -14.35
CA PHE A 134 20.61 9.31 -14.92
C PHE A 134 19.34 9.31 -14.06
N GLU A 135 19.44 9.02 -12.76
CA GLU A 135 18.24 8.86 -11.91
C GLU A 135 17.40 10.16 -11.87
N CYS A 136 18.02 11.31 -11.69
CA CYS A 136 17.32 12.60 -11.65
C CYS A 136 16.58 12.92 -12.97
N PRO A 137 17.24 12.92 -14.16
CA PRO A 137 16.52 13.09 -15.43
C PRO A 137 15.46 12.02 -15.68
N PHE A 138 15.72 10.77 -15.31
CA PHE A 138 14.79 9.67 -15.45
C PHE A 138 13.52 9.88 -14.64
N LEU A 139 13.64 10.28 -13.37
CA LEU A 139 12.48 10.57 -12.51
C LEU A 139 11.66 11.74 -13.06
N ASN A 140 12.31 12.81 -13.53
CA ASN A 140 11.61 13.95 -14.10
C ASN A 140 10.81 13.59 -15.36
N GLU A 141 11.41 12.86 -16.30
CA GLU A 141 10.72 12.44 -17.53
C GLU A 141 9.62 11.42 -17.24
N THR A 142 9.83 10.53 -16.27
CA THR A 142 8.82 9.59 -15.80
C THR A 142 7.62 10.31 -15.19
N GLY A 143 7.87 11.32 -14.36
CA GLY A 143 6.83 12.14 -13.76
C GLY A 143 6.01 12.88 -14.81
N GLU A 144 6.65 13.55 -15.77
CA GLU A 144 5.95 14.26 -16.84
C GLU A 144 5.16 13.31 -17.77
N TYR A 145 5.73 12.14 -18.08
CA TYR A 145 5.05 11.12 -18.86
C TYR A 145 3.75 10.64 -18.15
N TYR A 146 3.85 10.23 -16.89
CA TYR A 146 2.69 9.71 -16.15
C TYR A 146 1.67 10.79 -15.78
N LYS A 147 2.09 12.05 -15.64
CA LYS A 147 1.18 13.19 -15.47
C LYS A 147 0.33 13.41 -16.73
N GLN A 148 0.93 13.34 -17.90
CA GLN A 148 0.22 13.45 -19.18
C GLN A 148 -0.70 12.23 -19.40
N GLU A 149 -0.19 11.02 -19.16
CA GLU A 149 -0.98 9.80 -19.31
C GLU A 149 -2.17 9.77 -18.33
N ALA A 150 -1.98 10.12 -17.06
CA ALA A 150 -3.06 10.22 -16.09
C ALA A 150 -4.14 11.22 -16.54
N SER A 151 -3.74 12.39 -17.03
CA SER A 151 -4.68 13.40 -17.54
C SER A 151 -5.48 12.91 -18.73
N ASN A 152 -4.86 12.19 -19.67
CA ASN A 152 -5.55 11.60 -20.82
C ASN A 152 -6.51 10.49 -20.40
N LEU A 153 -6.06 9.59 -19.52
CA LEU A 153 -6.89 8.49 -19.01
C LEU A 153 -8.12 9.01 -18.26
N LEU A 154 -7.98 10.12 -17.53
CA LEU A 154 -9.06 10.76 -16.80
C LEU A 154 -10.14 11.35 -17.73
N GLN A 155 -9.74 11.84 -18.91
CA GLN A 155 -10.67 12.39 -19.91
C GLN A 155 -11.41 11.29 -20.69
N GLU A 156 -10.73 10.17 -20.96
CA GLU A 156 -11.26 9.11 -21.82
C GLU A 156 -12.02 8.00 -21.07
N SER A 157 -11.71 7.80 -19.79
CA SER A 157 -12.16 6.62 -19.02
C SER A 157 -13.02 7.02 -17.82
N ASN A 158 -13.92 6.14 -17.41
CA ASN A 158 -14.61 6.30 -16.11
C ASN A 158 -13.66 5.94 -14.94
N CYS A 159 -14.08 6.24 -13.70
CA CYS A 159 -13.24 6.02 -12.52
C CYS A 159 -12.78 4.56 -12.36
N SER A 160 -13.66 3.58 -12.61
CA SER A 160 -13.33 2.15 -12.51
C SER A 160 -12.22 1.76 -13.50
N GLN A 161 -12.41 2.13 -14.77
CA GLN A 161 -11.43 1.90 -15.84
C GLN A 161 -10.11 2.65 -15.61
N TYR A 162 -10.20 3.87 -15.09
CA TYR A 162 -9.03 4.66 -14.70
C TYR A 162 -8.20 3.90 -13.67
N MET A 163 -8.81 3.42 -12.58
CA MET A 163 -8.11 2.69 -11.54
C MET A 163 -7.47 1.40 -12.05
N GLU A 164 -8.19 0.62 -12.88
CA GLU A 164 -7.65 -0.61 -13.47
C GLU A 164 -6.44 -0.34 -14.36
N LYS A 165 -6.53 0.66 -15.25
CA LYS A 165 -5.42 1.06 -16.13
C LYS A 165 -4.23 1.57 -15.32
N VAL A 166 -4.46 2.40 -14.31
CA VAL A 166 -3.40 2.92 -13.43
C VAL A 166 -2.69 1.77 -12.70
N LEU A 167 -3.43 0.82 -12.13
CA LEU A 167 -2.84 -0.35 -11.45
C LEU A 167 -2.00 -1.20 -12.42
N GLY A 168 -2.49 -1.42 -13.64
CA GLY A 168 -1.73 -2.09 -14.69
C GLY A 168 -0.43 -1.36 -15.01
N ARG A 169 -0.50 -0.04 -15.23
CA ARG A 169 0.66 0.81 -15.54
C ARG A 169 1.69 0.85 -14.42
N LEU A 170 1.26 0.94 -13.17
CA LEU A 170 2.16 0.90 -12.01
C LEU A 170 2.90 -0.44 -11.92
N LYS A 171 2.21 -1.55 -12.20
CA LYS A 171 2.82 -2.88 -12.23
C LYS A 171 3.80 -3.05 -13.40
N ASP A 172 3.42 -2.56 -14.58
CA ASP A 172 4.30 -2.56 -15.76
C ASP A 172 5.57 -1.76 -15.49
N GLU A 173 5.44 -0.59 -14.87
CA GLU A 173 6.59 0.25 -14.52
C GLU A 173 7.47 -0.36 -13.43
N GLU A 174 6.88 -1.03 -12.43
CA GLU A 174 7.65 -1.77 -11.43
C GLU A 174 8.49 -2.88 -12.09
N MET A 175 7.89 -3.64 -13.03
CA MET A 175 8.61 -4.66 -13.79
C MET A 175 9.70 -4.04 -14.66
N ARG A 176 9.44 -2.90 -15.31
CA ARG A 176 10.41 -2.15 -16.11
C ARG A 176 11.59 -1.64 -15.27
N CYS A 177 11.31 -1.12 -14.08
CA CYS A 177 12.34 -0.70 -13.13
C CYS A 177 13.25 -1.87 -12.77
N ARG A 178 12.70 -3.04 -12.47
CA ARG A 178 13.48 -4.25 -12.15
C ARG A 178 14.30 -4.78 -13.32
N LYS A 179 13.88 -4.53 -14.57
CA LYS A 179 14.62 -4.92 -15.77
C LYS A 179 15.82 -4.02 -16.05
N TYR A 180 15.70 -2.71 -15.82
CA TYR A 180 16.70 -1.75 -16.30
C TYR A 180 17.48 -1.04 -15.19
N LEU A 181 16.84 -0.70 -14.07
CA LEU A 181 17.36 0.22 -13.08
C LEU A 181 18.09 -0.48 -11.94
N HIS A 182 18.88 0.29 -11.19
CA HIS A 182 19.47 -0.17 -9.94
C HIS A 182 18.42 -0.21 -8.81
N PRO A 183 18.46 -1.18 -7.88
CA PRO A 183 17.48 -1.32 -6.80
C PRO A 183 17.27 -0.10 -5.90
N SER A 184 18.27 0.79 -5.81
CA SER A 184 18.14 2.05 -5.06
C SER A 184 17.08 2.99 -5.63
N SER A 185 16.72 2.84 -6.90
CA SER A 185 15.76 3.71 -7.59
C SER A 185 14.33 3.20 -7.51
N TYR A 186 14.11 1.90 -7.24
CA TYR A 186 12.79 1.27 -7.33
C TYR A 186 11.74 2.03 -6.51
N GLY A 187 12.01 2.29 -5.23
CA GLY A 187 11.07 3.01 -4.37
C GLY A 187 10.82 4.45 -4.83
N LYS A 188 11.83 5.14 -5.36
CA LYS A 188 11.70 6.53 -5.82
C LYS A 188 10.83 6.63 -7.06
N VAL A 189 11.03 5.73 -8.02
CA VAL A 189 10.25 5.69 -9.27
C VAL A 189 8.80 5.30 -8.98
N THR A 190 8.59 4.26 -8.15
CA THR A 190 7.25 3.87 -7.72
C THR A 190 6.53 5.04 -7.04
N HIS A 191 7.22 5.77 -6.16
CA HIS A 191 6.65 6.93 -5.48
C HIS A 191 6.28 8.05 -6.46
N GLU A 192 7.16 8.40 -7.40
CA GLU A 192 6.86 9.43 -8.41
C GLU A 192 5.64 9.03 -9.27
N CYS A 193 5.54 7.78 -9.71
CA CYS A 193 4.40 7.30 -10.47
C CYS A 193 3.10 7.37 -9.67
N GLN A 194 3.13 6.94 -8.40
CA GLN A 194 1.97 7.02 -7.50
C GLN A 194 1.57 8.47 -7.21
N GLN A 195 2.53 9.38 -7.07
CA GLN A 195 2.27 10.79 -6.88
C GLN A 195 1.50 11.37 -8.08
N ARG A 196 1.99 11.14 -9.30
CA ARG A 196 1.39 11.69 -10.53
C ARG A 196 0.05 11.05 -10.89
N MET A 197 -0.05 9.73 -10.78
CA MET A 197 -1.25 9.01 -11.22
C MET A 197 -2.35 8.95 -10.16
N VAL A 198 -2.02 9.07 -8.88
CA VAL A 198 -3.00 8.89 -7.79
C VAL A 198 -3.13 10.16 -6.95
N ALA A 199 -2.04 10.64 -6.37
CA ALA A 199 -2.10 11.74 -5.39
C ALA A 199 -2.51 13.08 -6.03
N ASP A 200 -2.03 13.39 -7.24
CA ASP A 200 -2.38 14.62 -7.96
C ASP A 200 -3.87 14.65 -8.37
N HIS A 201 -4.53 13.49 -8.44
CA HIS A 201 -5.94 13.33 -8.83
C HIS A 201 -6.83 12.82 -7.69
N LEU A 202 -6.40 12.99 -6.44
CA LEU A 202 -7.07 12.42 -5.27
C LEU A 202 -8.52 12.87 -5.11
N GLN A 203 -8.82 14.14 -5.42
CA GLN A 203 -10.16 14.71 -5.33
C GLN A 203 -11.17 13.98 -6.23
N PHE A 204 -10.75 13.57 -7.44
CA PHE A 204 -11.59 12.81 -8.36
C PHE A 204 -11.90 11.42 -7.80
N LEU A 205 -10.88 10.72 -7.28
CA LEU A 205 -11.05 9.41 -6.66
C LEU A 205 -11.95 9.48 -5.41
N HIS A 206 -11.77 10.53 -4.59
CA HIS A 206 -12.58 10.78 -3.39
C HIS A 206 -14.05 11.09 -3.72
N ALA A 207 -14.32 11.81 -4.80
CA ALA A 207 -15.69 12.10 -5.24
C ALA A 207 -16.45 10.81 -5.63
N GLU A 208 -15.79 9.88 -6.32
CA GLU A 208 -16.39 8.60 -6.73
C GLU A 208 -16.38 7.53 -5.63
N CYS A 209 -15.60 7.73 -4.56
CA CYS A 209 -15.51 6.81 -3.43
C CYS A 209 -16.90 6.54 -2.81
N HIS A 210 -17.70 7.59 -2.65
CA HIS A 210 -19.07 7.50 -2.14
C HIS A 210 -19.94 6.55 -2.97
N ASN A 211 -19.88 6.69 -4.31
CA ASN A 211 -20.65 5.88 -5.24
C ASN A 211 -20.23 4.41 -5.21
N ILE A 212 -18.92 4.15 -5.20
CA ILE A 212 -18.35 2.79 -5.17
C ILE A 212 -18.76 2.05 -3.89
N ILE A 213 -18.70 2.74 -2.75
CA ILE A 213 -19.08 2.19 -1.44
C ILE A 213 -20.59 1.91 -1.40
N ARG A 214 -21.44 2.88 -1.77
CA ARG A 214 -22.90 2.71 -1.72
C ARG A 214 -23.44 1.67 -2.72
N GLN A 215 -22.78 1.49 -3.86
CA GLN A 215 -23.15 0.49 -4.86
C GLN A 215 -22.50 -0.88 -4.58
N GLU A 216 -21.69 -1.00 -3.52
CA GLU A 216 -20.99 -2.23 -3.12
C GLU A 216 -20.19 -2.89 -4.25
N LYS A 217 -19.58 -2.06 -5.12
CA LYS A 217 -18.75 -2.55 -6.22
C LYS A 217 -17.41 -3.07 -5.69
N ARG A 218 -17.37 -4.35 -5.32
CA ARG A 218 -16.24 -5.00 -4.65
C ARG A 218 -14.91 -4.88 -5.41
N SER A 219 -14.93 -5.07 -6.73
CA SER A 219 -13.72 -4.94 -7.59
C SER A 219 -13.16 -3.52 -7.51
N ASP A 220 -14.02 -2.52 -7.75
CA ASP A 220 -13.63 -1.11 -7.75
C ASP A 220 -13.16 -0.67 -6.36
N MET A 221 -13.78 -1.18 -5.29
CA MET A 221 -13.37 -0.91 -3.92
C MET A 221 -11.99 -1.50 -3.60
N ALA A 222 -11.67 -2.71 -4.08
CA ALA A 222 -10.34 -3.29 -3.93
C ALA A 222 -9.28 -2.48 -4.68
N ASN A 223 -9.59 -2.03 -5.89
CA ASN A 223 -8.70 -1.20 -6.71
C ASN A 223 -8.45 0.15 -6.03
N MET A 224 -9.52 0.80 -5.56
CA MET A 224 -9.47 2.07 -4.84
C MET A 224 -8.62 1.94 -3.56
N TYR A 225 -8.87 0.91 -2.75
CA TYR A 225 -8.08 0.65 -1.54
C TYR A 225 -6.59 0.48 -1.86
N THR A 226 -6.27 -0.31 -2.90
CA THR A 226 -4.88 -0.56 -3.30
C THR A 226 -4.17 0.74 -3.69
N LEU A 227 -4.81 1.61 -4.48
CA LEU A 227 -4.25 2.88 -4.91
C LEU A 227 -4.13 3.89 -3.75
N LEU A 228 -5.18 4.02 -2.94
CA LEU A 228 -5.21 4.98 -1.83
C LEU A 228 -4.27 4.59 -0.69
N ARG A 229 -4.02 3.29 -0.47
CA ARG A 229 -3.04 2.82 0.53
C ARG A 229 -1.61 3.22 0.18
N ALA A 230 -1.29 3.33 -1.10
CA ALA A 230 0.02 3.75 -1.55
C ALA A 230 0.29 5.25 -1.30
N VAL A 231 -0.77 6.04 -1.10
CA VAL A 231 -0.69 7.49 -0.85
C VAL A 231 -0.96 7.77 0.63
N SER A 232 -0.04 8.48 1.29
CA SER A 232 -0.11 8.72 2.75
C SER A 232 -1.38 9.43 3.22
N SER A 233 -1.99 10.26 2.36
CA SER A 233 -3.24 10.99 2.63
C SER A 233 -4.49 10.38 1.97
N GLY A 234 -4.38 9.20 1.36
CA GLY A 234 -5.45 8.64 0.52
C GLY A 234 -6.61 8.01 1.29
N LEU A 235 -6.28 7.20 2.31
CA LEU A 235 -7.24 6.36 3.04
C LEU A 235 -8.26 7.09 3.95
N PRO A 236 -7.95 8.20 4.63
CA PRO A 236 -8.86 8.82 5.61
C PRO A 236 -10.26 9.13 5.06
N HIS A 237 -10.35 9.61 3.81
CA HIS A 237 -11.64 9.89 3.17
C HIS A 237 -12.45 8.62 2.92
N MET A 238 -11.82 7.57 2.40
CA MET A 238 -12.49 6.27 2.17
C MET A 238 -12.98 5.64 3.47
N ILE A 239 -12.23 5.79 4.56
CA ILE A 239 -12.62 5.31 5.90
C ILE A 239 -13.88 6.07 6.38
N GLN A 240 -13.90 7.40 6.23
CA GLN A 240 -15.04 8.22 6.61
C GLN A 240 -16.29 7.90 5.80
N GLU A 241 -16.15 7.75 4.48
CA GLU A 241 -17.25 7.37 3.59
C GLU A 241 -17.82 5.99 3.93
N LEU A 242 -16.95 5.00 4.24
CA LEU A 242 -17.41 3.68 4.68
C LEU A 242 -18.12 3.77 6.03
N GLN A 243 -17.57 4.53 6.98
CA GLN A 243 -18.20 4.74 8.28
C GLN A 243 -19.61 5.34 8.14
N ASN A 244 -19.77 6.36 7.30
CA ASN A 244 -21.04 7.01 7.03
C ASN A 244 -22.03 6.02 6.37
N HIS A 245 -21.56 5.25 5.39
CA HIS A 245 -22.40 4.26 4.71
C HIS A 245 -22.90 3.16 5.67
N ILE A 246 -22.01 2.62 6.51
CA ILE A 246 -22.36 1.62 7.53
C ILE A 246 -23.39 2.21 8.51
N HIS A 247 -23.19 3.46 8.92
CA HIS A 247 -24.11 4.14 9.83
C HIS A 247 -25.50 4.32 9.21
N ASP A 248 -25.58 4.83 7.97
CA ASP A 248 -26.84 5.02 7.25
C ASP A 248 -27.57 3.68 7.02
N GLU A 249 -26.85 2.64 6.62
CA GLU A 249 -27.41 1.32 6.41
C GLU A 249 -27.88 0.68 7.72
N GLY A 250 -27.10 0.81 8.80
CA GLY A 250 -27.46 0.33 10.13
C GLY A 250 -28.70 1.03 10.69
N LEU A 251 -28.83 2.34 10.53
CA LEU A 251 -30.04 3.08 10.92
C LEU A 251 -31.25 2.63 10.09
N ARG A 252 -31.10 2.47 8.78
CA ARG A 252 -32.18 2.00 7.90
C ARG A 252 -32.66 0.59 8.29
N ALA A 253 -31.74 -0.31 8.63
CA ALA A 253 -32.05 -1.66 9.05
C ALA A 253 -32.77 -1.69 10.41
N THR A 254 -32.38 -0.83 11.35
CA THR A 254 -32.92 -0.79 12.72
C THR A 254 -34.17 0.08 12.87
N SER A 255 -34.50 0.95 11.91
CA SER A 255 -35.68 1.83 11.98
C SER A 255 -36.97 1.18 11.46
N ASN A 256 -36.88 0.17 10.58
CA ASN A 256 -38.04 -0.44 9.92
C ASN A 256 -38.57 -1.71 10.62
N LEU A 257 -38.47 -1.76 11.96
CA LEU A 257 -38.79 -2.96 12.74
C LEU A 257 -40.29 -3.01 13.14
N SER A 258 -40.87 -4.21 13.15
CA SER A 258 -42.28 -4.41 13.52
C SER A 258 -42.46 -4.57 15.04
N GLN A 259 -43.52 -3.96 15.58
CA GLN A 259 -43.74 -3.88 17.03
C GLN A 259 -43.86 -5.25 17.74
N GLU A 260 -44.31 -6.30 17.05
CA GLU A 260 -44.55 -7.62 17.64
C GLU A 260 -43.27 -8.40 17.97
N ASN A 261 -42.17 -8.20 17.23
CA ASN A 261 -40.90 -8.94 17.39
C ASN A 261 -39.66 -8.03 17.48
N MET A 262 -39.84 -6.78 17.93
CA MET A 262 -38.79 -5.76 17.99
C MET A 262 -37.45 -6.23 18.58
N PRO A 263 -37.37 -6.95 19.72
CA PRO A 263 -36.09 -7.31 20.32
C PRO A 263 -35.26 -8.26 19.45
N THR A 264 -35.92 -9.25 18.85
CA THR A 264 -35.28 -10.23 17.96
C THR A 264 -34.83 -9.58 16.67
N GLN A 265 -35.74 -8.85 16.01
CA GLN A 265 -35.42 -8.19 14.75
C GLN A 265 -34.32 -7.14 14.93
N PHE A 266 -34.29 -6.41 16.05
CA PHE A 266 -33.23 -5.43 16.32
C PHE A 266 -31.85 -6.11 16.40
N VAL A 267 -31.70 -7.15 17.23
CA VAL A 267 -30.41 -7.83 17.41
C VAL A 267 -29.97 -8.53 16.12
N GLU A 268 -30.90 -9.23 15.44
CA GLU A 268 -30.59 -9.92 14.18
C GLU A 268 -30.21 -8.93 13.06
N SER A 269 -30.89 -7.78 12.95
CA SER A 269 -30.55 -6.74 11.95
C SER A 269 -29.16 -6.14 12.20
N VAL A 270 -28.79 -5.87 13.46
CA VAL A 270 -27.45 -5.35 13.78
C VAL A 270 -26.38 -6.39 13.47
N LEU A 271 -26.64 -7.67 13.78
CA LEU A 271 -25.73 -8.77 13.48
C LEU A 271 -25.55 -8.99 11.97
N GLU A 272 -26.63 -8.86 11.19
CA GLU A 272 -26.59 -8.95 9.74
C GLU A 272 -25.70 -7.85 9.14
N VAL A 273 -25.92 -6.59 9.54
CA VAL A 273 -25.11 -5.45 9.11
C VAL A 273 -23.64 -5.65 9.51
N HIS A 274 -23.37 -6.03 10.77
CA HIS A 274 -22.02 -6.31 11.24
C HIS A 274 -21.35 -7.40 10.40
N SER A 275 -21.99 -8.56 10.23
CA SER A 275 -21.44 -9.69 9.47
C SER A 275 -21.16 -9.32 8.02
N LYS A 276 -22.08 -8.62 7.36
CA LYS A 276 -21.93 -8.12 5.99
C LYS A 276 -20.68 -7.27 5.83
N PHE A 277 -20.49 -6.28 6.70
CA PHE A 277 -19.36 -5.36 6.60
C PHE A 277 -18.03 -5.97 7.08
N VAL A 278 -18.04 -6.86 8.08
CA VAL A 278 -16.85 -7.65 8.43
C VAL A 278 -16.38 -8.50 7.24
N GLN A 279 -17.31 -9.17 6.55
CA GLN A 279 -16.97 -9.94 5.36
C GLN A 279 -16.44 -9.04 4.24
N LEU A 280 -17.07 -7.89 4.00
CA LEU A 280 -16.60 -6.92 3.01
C LEU A 280 -15.17 -6.44 3.31
N ILE A 281 -14.90 -6.02 4.54
CA ILE A 281 -13.58 -5.51 4.95
C ILE A 281 -12.51 -6.62 4.85
N ASN A 282 -12.83 -7.84 5.29
CA ASN A 282 -11.88 -8.95 5.24
C ASN A 282 -11.58 -9.40 3.80
N THR A 283 -12.56 -9.37 2.90
CA THR A 283 -12.40 -9.87 1.53
C THR A 283 -11.85 -8.82 0.56
N VAL A 284 -12.24 -7.56 0.70
CA VAL A 284 -11.94 -6.48 -0.26
C VAL A 284 -10.86 -5.52 0.27
N LEU A 285 -10.84 -5.27 1.58
CA LEU A 285 -9.96 -4.29 2.23
C LEU A 285 -8.86 -4.98 3.06
N ASN A 286 -8.59 -6.26 2.80
CA ASN A 286 -7.54 -7.06 3.42
C ASN A 286 -7.53 -7.06 4.97
N GLY A 287 -8.70 -6.90 5.61
CA GLY A 287 -8.80 -6.91 7.08
C GLY A 287 -8.12 -5.71 7.75
N ASP A 288 -8.04 -4.57 7.04
CA ASP A 288 -7.39 -3.35 7.55
C ASP A 288 -8.06 -2.83 8.83
N GLN A 289 -7.24 -2.63 9.86
CA GLN A 289 -7.69 -2.29 11.20
C GLN A 289 -8.36 -0.90 11.27
N HIS A 290 -8.02 0.03 10.40
CA HIS A 290 -8.65 1.35 10.38
C HIS A 290 -10.11 1.25 9.93
N PHE A 291 -10.39 0.39 8.95
CA PHE A 291 -11.74 0.14 8.47
C PHE A 291 -12.56 -0.68 9.49
N MET A 292 -11.94 -1.65 10.17
CA MET A 292 -12.57 -2.36 11.30
C MET A 292 -12.96 -1.39 12.42
N SER A 293 -12.06 -0.47 12.80
CA SER A 293 -12.36 0.54 13.81
C SER A 293 -13.49 1.49 13.37
N ALA A 294 -13.55 1.86 12.10
CA ALA A 294 -14.65 2.64 11.55
C ALA A 294 -15.99 1.90 11.60
N LEU A 295 -16.01 0.60 11.29
CA LEU A 295 -17.17 -0.27 11.46
C LEU A 295 -17.64 -0.28 12.92
N ASP A 296 -16.74 -0.50 13.87
CA ASP A 296 -17.07 -0.53 15.30
C ASP A 296 -17.65 0.82 15.76
N LYS A 297 -17.05 1.94 15.36
CA LYS A 297 -17.56 3.29 15.65
C LYS A 297 -18.95 3.54 15.05
N ALA A 298 -19.17 3.16 13.78
CA ALA A 298 -20.45 3.30 13.13
C ALA A 298 -21.54 2.48 13.82
N LEU A 299 -21.28 1.21 14.14
CA LEU A 299 -22.24 0.35 14.82
C LEU A 299 -22.51 0.79 16.26
N THR A 300 -21.51 1.28 16.97
CA THR A 300 -21.69 1.89 18.30
C THR A 300 -22.64 3.09 18.21
N SER A 301 -22.48 3.95 17.19
CA SER A 301 -23.38 5.08 16.95
C SER A 301 -24.80 4.63 16.59
N VAL A 302 -24.96 3.57 15.78
CA VAL A 302 -26.27 3.01 15.40
C VAL A 302 -27.00 2.40 16.59
N VAL A 303 -26.31 1.57 17.39
CA VAL A 303 -26.90 0.87 18.54
C VAL A 303 -27.32 1.85 19.63
N ASN A 304 -26.54 2.91 19.85
CA ASN A 304 -26.84 3.95 20.83
C ASN A 304 -27.61 5.14 20.24
N TYR A 305 -28.12 5.01 19.01
CA TYR A 305 -28.88 6.08 18.38
C TYR A 305 -30.15 6.40 19.16
N ARG A 306 -30.40 7.69 19.38
CA ARG A 306 -31.56 8.19 20.10
C ARG A 306 -32.20 9.33 19.34
N GLU A 307 -33.51 9.23 19.11
CA GLU A 307 -34.29 10.37 18.67
C GLU A 307 -34.26 11.48 19.75
N PRO A 308 -34.30 12.76 19.36
CA PRO A 308 -34.33 13.86 20.32
C PRO A 308 -35.48 13.68 21.31
N LYS A 309 -35.16 13.68 22.62
CA LYS A 309 -36.09 13.47 23.76
C LYS A 309 -36.53 12.02 24.03
N SER A 310 -36.02 11.01 23.30
CA SER A 310 -36.25 9.60 23.62
C SER A 310 -35.10 9.00 24.43
N ILE A 311 -35.43 8.08 25.33
CA ILE A 311 -34.45 7.22 26.02
C ILE A 311 -33.93 6.19 25.00
N CYS A 312 -32.65 5.84 25.08
CA CYS A 312 -32.08 4.74 24.30
C CYS A 312 -32.78 3.43 24.67
N LYS A 313 -33.46 2.80 23.71
CA LYS A 313 -34.21 1.56 23.92
C LYS A 313 -33.35 0.31 23.76
N ALA A 314 -32.14 0.44 23.22
CA ALA A 314 -31.27 -0.69 22.94
C ALA A 314 -30.98 -1.55 24.18
N PRO A 315 -30.57 -1.00 25.35
CA PRO A 315 -30.31 -1.82 26.54
C PRO A 315 -31.51 -2.68 26.98
N GLU A 316 -32.74 -2.14 26.87
CA GLU A 316 -33.96 -2.87 27.20
C GLU A 316 -34.28 -3.96 26.15
N LEU A 317 -34.13 -3.64 24.86
CA LEU A 317 -34.34 -4.59 23.76
C LEU A 317 -33.36 -5.76 23.84
N LEU A 318 -32.08 -5.49 24.09
CA LEU A 318 -31.07 -6.54 24.28
C LEU A 318 -31.37 -7.43 25.49
N ALA A 319 -31.82 -6.85 26.61
CA ALA A 319 -32.21 -7.64 27.79
C ALA A 319 -33.44 -8.53 27.49
N LYS A 320 -34.44 -8.00 26.78
CA LYS A 320 -35.63 -8.75 26.34
C LYS A 320 -35.28 -9.87 25.36
N TYR A 321 -34.33 -9.64 24.46
CA TYR A 321 -33.86 -10.66 23.53
C TYR A 321 -33.24 -11.85 24.26
N CYS A 322 -32.34 -11.61 25.22
CA CYS A 322 -31.78 -12.66 26.06
C CYS A 322 -32.86 -13.38 26.88
N ASP A 323 -33.81 -12.63 27.45
CA ASP A 323 -34.92 -13.20 28.22
C ASP A 323 -35.81 -14.11 27.38
N ASN A 324 -36.05 -13.76 26.11
CA ASN A 324 -36.82 -14.60 25.19
C ASN A 324 -36.08 -15.90 24.83
N LEU A 325 -34.76 -15.84 24.60
CA LEU A 325 -33.94 -17.02 24.29
C LEU A 325 -33.79 -17.98 25.47
N LEU A 326 -33.73 -17.46 26.70
CA LEU A 326 -33.49 -18.26 27.91
C LEU A 326 -34.78 -18.77 28.57
N LYS A 327 -35.95 -18.52 27.99
CA LYS A 327 -37.25 -19.00 28.50
C LYS A 327 -37.59 -20.39 27.95
N LYS A 328 -38.22 -21.23 28.77
CA LYS A 328 -38.84 -22.53 28.37
C LYS A 328 -39.83 -22.41 27.22
N SER A 329 -40.43 -21.24 27.03
CA SER A 329 -41.39 -20.95 25.96
C SER A 329 -40.74 -20.62 24.61
N ALA A 330 -39.40 -20.60 24.51
CA ALA A 330 -38.66 -20.55 23.25
C ALA A 330 -38.84 -21.86 22.46
N LYS A 331 -40.08 -22.16 22.09
CA LYS A 331 -40.44 -23.41 21.42
C LYS A 331 -39.88 -23.40 20.01
N GLY A 332 -38.96 -24.31 19.71
CA GLY A 332 -38.47 -24.58 18.35
C GLY A 332 -36.96 -24.45 18.15
N MET A 333 -36.19 -23.98 19.14
CA MET A 333 -34.73 -23.89 19.06
C MET A 333 -34.05 -24.99 19.87
N THR A 334 -32.90 -25.46 19.38
CA THR A 334 -32.04 -26.40 20.13
C THR A 334 -31.15 -25.64 21.11
N GLU A 335 -30.65 -26.30 22.16
CA GLU A 335 -29.72 -25.67 23.13
C GLU A 335 -28.47 -25.10 22.44
N ASN A 336 -27.93 -25.81 21.45
CA ASN A 336 -26.77 -25.35 20.66
C ASN A 336 -27.09 -24.07 19.87
N GLU A 337 -28.26 -24.00 19.23
CA GLU A 337 -28.66 -22.82 18.46
C GLU A 337 -28.84 -21.59 19.36
N VAL A 338 -29.38 -21.80 20.57
CA VAL A 338 -29.48 -20.73 21.58
C VAL A 338 -28.08 -20.25 21.99
N GLU A 339 -27.14 -21.16 22.23
CA GLU A 339 -25.77 -20.79 22.59
C GLU A 339 -25.06 -19.99 21.49
N ASP A 340 -25.23 -20.38 20.22
CA ASP A 340 -24.66 -19.66 19.08
C ASP A 340 -25.24 -18.23 18.96
N LYS A 341 -26.56 -18.09 19.15
CA LYS A 341 -27.22 -16.77 19.18
C LYS A 341 -26.75 -15.92 20.36
N LEU A 342 -26.57 -16.51 21.54
CA LEU A 342 -26.04 -15.80 22.72
C LEU A 342 -24.58 -15.38 22.53
N THR A 343 -23.78 -16.20 21.84
CA THR A 343 -22.39 -15.86 21.50
C THR A 343 -22.34 -14.70 20.51
N SER A 344 -23.20 -14.72 19.49
CA SER A 344 -23.32 -13.62 18.52
C SER A 344 -23.82 -12.33 19.20
N PHE A 345 -24.78 -12.44 20.12
CA PHE A 345 -25.29 -11.33 20.91
C PHE A 345 -24.19 -10.55 21.63
N ILE A 346 -23.13 -11.20 22.12
CA ILE A 346 -22.01 -10.52 22.79
C ILE A 346 -21.36 -9.47 21.88
N THR A 347 -21.35 -9.69 20.56
CA THR A 347 -20.86 -8.69 19.60
C THR A 347 -21.71 -7.42 19.64
N VAL A 348 -23.04 -7.54 19.65
CA VAL A 348 -23.94 -6.37 19.76
C VAL A 348 -23.84 -5.73 21.14
N PHE A 349 -23.69 -6.52 22.20
CA PHE A 349 -23.53 -6.03 23.57
C PHE A 349 -22.27 -5.16 23.74
N LYS A 350 -21.19 -5.46 23.01
CA LYS A 350 -19.97 -4.63 23.03
C LYS A 350 -20.21 -3.19 22.54
N TYR A 351 -21.19 -2.99 21.67
CA TYR A 351 -21.53 -1.69 21.10
C TYR A 351 -22.44 -0.84 21.98
N ILE A 352 -22.95 -1.34 23.11
CA ILE A 352 -23.79 -0.56 24.02
C ILE A 352 -22.94 0.28 24.97
N ASP A 353 -23.30 1.56 25.10
CA ASP A 353 -22.70 2.47 26.10
C ASP A 353 -23.34 2.29 27.49
N ASP A 354 -24.67 2.26 27.56
CA ASP A 354 -25.47 2.19 28.80
C ASP A 354 -25.55 0.77 29.40
N LYS A 355 -24.40 0.18 29.72
CA LYS A 355 -24.29 -1.19 30.27
C LYS A 355 -24.94 -1.34 31.65
N ASP A 356 -24.98 -0.29 32.45
CA ASP A 356 -25.62 -0.29 33.77
C ASP A 356 -27.16 -0.39 33.65
N VAL A 357 -27.73 0.26 32.63
CA VAL A 357 -29.16 0.17 32.30
C VAL A 357 -29.51 -1.24 31.86
N PHE A 358 -28.70 -1.83 30.97
CA PHE A 358 -28.85 -3.24 30.58
C PHE A 358 -28.82 -4.15 31.81
N GLN A 359 -27.84 -3.97 32.70
CA GLN A 359 -27.69 -4.79 33.91
C GLN A 359 -28.94 -4.74 34.80
N LYS A 360 -29.55 -3.57 35.00
CA LYS A 360 -30.80 -3.41 35.77
C LYS A 360 -31.97 -4.18 35.15
N PHE A 361 -32.15 -4.08 33.83
CA PHE A 361 -33.20 -4.82 33.12
C PHE A 361 -32.95 -6.33 33.15
N TYR A 362 -31.71 -6.75 32.85
CA TYR A 362 -31.32 -8.15 32.82
C TYR A 362 -31.49 -8.82 34.20
N ALA A 363 -31.01 -8.18 35.28
CA ALA A 363 -31.15 -8.69 36.65
C ALA A 363 -32.61 -8.89 37.06
N ARG A 364 -33.49 -7.93 36.72
CA ARG A 364 -34.93 -8.03 36.99
C ARG A 364 -35.58 -9.15 36.19
N MET A 365 -35.19 -9.36 34.93
CA MET A 365 -35.72 -10.45 34.11
C MET A 365 -35.21 -11.82 34.55
N LEU A 366 -33.93 -11.94 34.87
CA LEU A 366 -33.34 -13.15 35.46
C LEU A 366 -34.06 -13.53 36.76
N ALA A 367 -34.26 -12.59 37.69
CA ALA A 367 -34.97 -12.83 38.94
C ALA A 367 -36.39 -13.38 38.69
N LYS A 368 -37.12 -12.81 37.73
CA LYS A 368 -38.44 -13.32 37.33
C LYS A 368 -38.37 -14.73 36.75
N ARG A 369 -37.41 -15.02 35.87
CA ARG A 369 -37.25 -16.36 35.28
C ARG A 369 -36.97 -17.42 36.35
N LEU A 370 -36.14 -17.08 37.35
CA LEU A 370 -35.81 -17.98 38.45
C LEU A 370 -37.00 -18.19 39.41
N ILE A 371 -37.66 -17.11 39.86
CA ILE A 371 -38.80 -17.19 40.78
C ILE A 371 -39.98 -17.97 40.18
N HIS A 372 -40.26 -17.74 38.89
CA HIS A 372 -41.40 -18.36 38.20
C HIS A 372 -41.04 -19.68 37.50
N GLY A 373 -39.81 -20.18 37.64
CA GLY A 373 -39.37 -21.43 37.00
C GLY A 373 -39.46 -21.42 35.46
N LEU A 374 -39.32 -20.25 34.85
CA LEU A 374 -39.44 -20.02 33.40
C LEU A 374 -38.13 -20.24 32.64
N SER A 375 -36.99 -20.37 33.35
CA SER A 375 -35.68 -20.57 32.74
C SER A 375 -35.59 -21.94 32.06
N MET A 376 -35.02 -21.98 30.85
CA MET A 376 -34.86 -23.21 30.06
C MET A 376 -33.87 -24.17 30.71
N SER A 377 -32.69 -23.69 31.09
CA SER A 377 -31.62 -24.46 31.73
C SER A 377 -30.78 -23.56 32.64
N MET A 378 -30.40 -24.08 33.81
CA MET A 378 -29.53 -23.36 34.75
C MET A 378 -28.11 -23.20 34.20
N ASP A 379 -27.62 -24.20 33.46
CA ASP A 379 -26.29 -24.18 32.86
C ASP A 379 -26.19 -23.07 31.79
N SER A 380 -27.26 -22.86 31.01
CA SER A 380 -27.35 -21.77 30.03
C SER A 380 -27.36 -20.39 30.69
N GLU A 381 -28.03 -20.24 31.84
CA GLU A 381 -28.02 -18.97 32.60
C GLU A 381 -26.62 -18.68 33.16
N GLU A 382 -25.93 -19.69 33.70
CA GLU A 382 -24.55 -19.55 34.19
C GLU A 382 -23.58 -19.22 33.05
N ALA A 383 -23.67 -19.91 31.91
CA ALA A 383 -22.88 -19.63 30.73
C ALA A 383 -23.08 -18.20 30.23
N MET A 384 -24.33 -17.72 30.19
CA MET A 384 -24.62 -16.34 29.79
C MET A 384 -24.02 -15.31 30.74
N ILE A 385 -24.11 -15.53 32.06
CA ILE A 385 -23.46 -14.67 33.05
C ILE A 385 -21.95 -14.64 32.86
N ASN A 386 -21.33 -15.79 32.56
CA ASN A 386 -19.90 -15.86 32.29
C ASN A 386 -19.47 -15.15 31.00
N LYS A 387 -20.32 -15.12 29.96
CA LYS A 387 -20.06 -14.33 28.74
C LYS A 387 -20.24 -12.82 28.94
N LEU A 388 -21.03 -12.40 29.93
CA LEU A 388 -21.29 -10.98 30.25
C LEU A 388 -20.25 -10.38 31.23
N LYS A 389 -19.57 -11.21 32.01
CA LYS A 389 -18.41 -10.82 32.83
C LYS A 389 -17.23 -10.48 31.93
#